data_AF-D3F7H2-F1
#
_entry.id   AF-D3F7H2-F1
#
_cell.length_a   1.000
_cell.length_b   1.000
_cell.length_c   1.000
_cell.angle_alpha   90.00
_cell.angle_beta   90.00
_cell.angle_gamma   90.00
#
_symmetry.space_group_name_H-M   'P 1'
#
loop_
_entity.id
_entity.type
_entity.pdbx_description
1 polymer ?
#
loop_
_entity_poly.entity_id
_entity_poly.type
_entity_poly.pdbx_seq_one_letter_code
_entity_poly.pdbx_strand_id
1 'polypeptide(L)'
;MREPVYGHTASGQPVTDADVQRLAKEAENGYDVDAVIARRGKRGRPALGSAPSSVESVRLDPELRDQLAERARVDGTTPSEVIRQALRDYLHAA
;
A
#
# COMPACT_ATOMS: atom_id res chain seq x y z
N MET A 1 27.20 -29.53 20.40
CA MET A 1 27.52 -28.33 19.58
C MET A 1 26.23 -27.56 19.39
N ARG A 2 26.21 -26.24 19.58
CA ARG A 2 25.03 -25.42 19.28
C ARG A 2 24.96 -25.21 17.77
N GLU A 3 23.76 -25.33 17.20
CA GLU A 3 23.51 -25.05 15.80
C GLU A 3 23.70 -23.55 15.53
N PRO A 4 24.37 -23.15 14.43
CA PRO A 4 24.55 -21.75 14.08
C PRO A 4 23.19 -21.09 13.77
N VAL A 5 22.98 -19.91 14.33
CA VAL A 5 21.78 -19.08 14.12
C VAL A 5 22.19 -17.84 13.34
N TYR A 6 21.53 -17.60 12.20
CA TYR A 6 21.88 -16.53 11.26
C TYR A 6 21.08 -15.24 11.48
N GLY A 7 20.13 -15.25 12.41
CA GLY A 7 19.29 -14.11 12.75
C GLY A 7 17.95 -14.54 13.33
N HIS A 8 17.03 -13.60 13.46
CA HIS A 8 15.66 -13.85 13.90
C HIS A 8 14.65 -13.25 12.92
N THR A 9 13.51 -13.91 12.75
CA THR A 9 12.37 -13.37 12.00
C THR A 9 11.73 -12.20 12.73
N ALA A 10 10.81 -11.47 12.06
CA ALA A 10 10.01 -10.43 12.72
C ALA A 10 9.16 -10.95 13.91
N SER A 11 8.87 -12.25 13.95
CA SER A 11 8.20 -12.92 15.07
C SER A 11 9.17 -13.49 16.13
N GLY A 12 10.48 -13.23 16.01
CA GLY A 12 11.51 -13.65 16.95
C GLY A 12 12.04 -15.07 16.75
N GLN A 13 11.56 -15.80 15.74
CA GLN A 13 11.99 -17.19 15.51
C GLN A 13 13.44 -17.22 14.98
N PRO A 14 14.33 -18.07 15.53
CA PRO A 14 15.71 -18.16 15.07
C PRO A 14 15.78 -18.77 13.67
N VAL A 15 16.61 -18.20 12.81
CA VAL A 15 16.88 -18.72 11.47
C VAL A 15 18.05 -19.69 11.55
N THR A 16 17.81 -20.97 11.27
CA THR A 16 18.82 -22.04 11.35
C THR A 16 19.40 -22.40 9.99
N ASP A 17 20.43 -23.26 9.99
CA ASP A 17 21.02 -23.79 8.76
C ASP A 17 20.00 -24.62 7.95
N ALA A 18 19.15 -25.38 8.64
CA ALA A 18 18.06 -26.13 8.02
C ALA A 18 17.07 -25.22 7.29
N ASP A 19 16.75 -24.05 7.85
CA ASP A 19 15.89 -23.06 7.18
C ASP A 19 16.54 -22.49 5.92
N VAL A 20 17.83 -22.17 5.98
CA VAL A 20 18.59 -21.66 4.83
C VAL A 20 18.62 -22.71 3.72
N GLN A 21 18.92 -23.96 4.03
CA GLN A 21 18.95 -25.05 3.05
C GLN A 21 17.57 -25.31 2.42
N ARG A 22 16.51 -25.27 3.24
CA ARG A 22 15.14 -25.40 2.75
C ARG A 22 14.77 -24.29 1.77
N LEU A 23 15.09 -23.04 2.12
CA LEU A 23 14.82 -21.87 1.28
C LEU A 23 15.66 -21.88 -0.01
N ALA A 24 16.93 -22.32 0.06
CA ALA A 24 17.78 -22.47 -1.11
C ALA A 24 17.20 -23.51 -2.09
N LYS A 25 16.83 -24.69 -1.58
CA LYS A 25 16.18 -25.73 -2.39
C LYS A 25 14.87 -25.28 -3.01
N GLU A 26 14.06 -24.52 -2.26
CA GLU A 26 12.82 -23.93 -2.78
C GLU A 26 13.10 -22.97 -3.95
N ALA A 27 14.14 -22.13 -3.84
CA ALA A 27 14.54 -21.22 -4.90
C ALA A 27 15.08 -21.96 -6.14
N GLU A 28 15.89 -23.01 -5.95
CA GLU A 28 16.44 -23.84 -7.03
C GLU A 28 15.36 -24.63 -7.79
N ASN A 29 14.33 -25.12 -7.10
CA ASN A 29 13.19 -25.78 -7.73
C ASN A 29 12.38 -24.84 -8.63
N GLY A 30 12.54 -23.53 -8.44
CA GLY A 30 11.80 -22.50 -9.16
C GLY A 30 10.36 -22.34 -8.68
N TYR A 31 9.77 -21.19 -9.01
CA TYR A 31 8.35 -20.90 -8.75
C TYR A 31 7.57 -20.95 -10.06
N ASP A 32 6.35 -21.47 -10.00
CA ASP A 32 5.39 -21.35 -11.09
C ASP A 32 5.07 -19.87 -11.33
N VAL A 33 5.56 -19.34 -12.45
CA VAL A 33 5.42 -17.93 -12.83
C VAL A 33 3.95 -17.56 -13.04
N ASP A 34 3.15 -18.46 -13.60
CA ASP A 34 1.72 -18.20 -13.85
C ASP A 34 0.94 -18.15 -12.54
N ALA A 35 1.26 -19.04 -11.58
CA ALA A 35 0.70 -18.96 -10.23
C ALA A 35 1.10 -17.68 -9.49
N VAL A 36 2.33 -17.20 -9.68
CA VAL A 36 2.81 -15.93 -9.09
C VAL A 36 2.10 -14.73 -9.74
N ILE A 37 1.92 -14.73 -11.05
CA ILE A 37 1.23 -13.65 -11.79
C ILE A 37 -0.27 -13.64 -11.45
N ALA A 38 -0.93 -14.79 -11.36
CA ALA A 38 -2.34 -14.88 -10.97
C ALA A 38 -2.62 -14.24 -9.59
N ARG A 39 -1.64 -14.30 -8.66
CA ARG A 39 -1.72 -13.64 -7.35
C ARG A 39 -1.51 -12.11 -7.42
N ARG A 40 -0.97 -11.55 -8.52
CA ARG A 40 -0.76 -10.10 -8.68
C ARG A 40 -2.06 -9.31 -8.71
N GLY A 41 -3.19 -9.89 -9.12
CA GLY A 41 -4.50 -9.20 -9.08
C GLY A 41 -4.91 -8.71 -7.69
N LYS A 42 -4.30 -9.26 -6.62
CA LYS A 42 -4.52 -8.83 -5.22
C LYS A 42 -3.38 -7.98 -4.64
N ARG A 43 -2.27 -7.78 -5.38
CA ARG A 43 -1.10 -7.00 -4.93
C ARG A 43 -0.99 -5.72 -5.74
N GLY A 44 -1.41 -4.61 -5.13
CA GLY A 44 -1.31 -3.26 -5.63
C GLY A 44 -1.90 -2.27 -4.61
N ARG A 45 -1.73 -0.96 -4.81
CA ARG A 45 -2.44 0.03 -3.99
C ARG A 45 -3.94 -0.17 -4.24
N PRO A 46 -4.78 -0.35 -3.20
CA PRO A 46 -6.22 -0.43 -3.38
C PRO A 46 -6.73 0.74 -4.21
N ALA A 47 -7.60 0.45 -5.18
CA ALA A 47 -8.27 1.49 -5.96
C ALA A 47 -9.21 2.30 -5.05
N LEU A 48 -9.27 3.62 -5.22
CA LEU A 48 -10.30 4.47 -4.61
C LEU A 48 -11.58 4.46 -5.46
N GLY A 49 -12.07 3.27 -5.85
CA GLY A 49 -13.22 3.09 -6.74
C GLY A 49 -13.17 1.80 -7.56
N SER A 50 -13.89 1.78 -8.68
CA SER A 50 -13.97 0.64 -9.61
C SER A 50 -12.72 0.42 -10.46
N ALA A 51 -11.80 1.39 -10.49
CA ALA A 51 -10.59 1.38 -11.29
C ALA A 51 -9.46 2.15 -10.57
N PRO A 52 -8.19 1.97 -10.98
CA PRO A 52 -7.06 2.75 -10.46
C PRO A 52 -7.33 4.26 -10.55
N SER A 53 -7.01 4.99 -9.49
CA SER A 53 -7.22 6.45 -9.45
C SER A 53 -6.17 7.17 -10.30
N SER A 54 -6.60 8.13 -11.12
CA SER A 54 -5.71 9.12 -11.76
C SER A 54 -5.40 10.28 -10.80
N VAL A 55 -4.29 10.98 -11.06
CA VAL A 55 -3.94 12.22 -10.36
C VAL A 55 -4.29 13.39 -11.26
N GLU A 56 -5.32 14.14 -10.88
CA GLU A 56 -5.69 15.38 -11.57
C GLU A 56 -5.01 16.58 -10.89
N SER A 57 -4.37 17.42 -11.70
CA SER A 57 -3.69 18.62 -11.20
C SER A 57 -4.64 19.83 -11.21
N VAL A 58 -4.90 20.40 -10.03
CA VAL A 58 -5.79 21.56 -9.87
C VAL A 58 -4.99 22.73 -9.30
N ARG A 59 -5.14 23.91 -9.90
CA ARG A 59 -4.58 25.16 -9.38
C ARG A 59 -5.54 25.73 -8.35
N LEU A 60 -5.04 25.90 -7.14
CA LEU A 60 -5.75 26.54 -6.04
C LEU A 60 -4.99 27.82 -5.69
N ASP A 61 -5.70 28.91 -5.45
CA ASP A 61 -5.11 30.11 -4.86
C ASP A 61 -4.62 29.81 -3.42
N PRO A 62 -3.69 30.61 -2.89
CA PRO A 62 -3.11 30.35 -1.58
C PRO A 62 -4.13 30.29 -0.44
N GLU A 63 -5.13 31.17 -0.45
CA GLU A 63 -6.14 31.23 0.61
C GLU A 63 -6.99 29.96 0.63
N LEU A 64 -7.43 29.48 -0.53
CA LEU A 64 -8.18 28.24 -0.66
C LEU A 64 -7.34 27.01 -0.26
N ARG A 65 -6.03 27.01 -0.55
CA ARG A 65 -5.13 25.93 -0.09
C ARG A 65 -5.03 25.87 1.42
N ASP A 66 -4.94 27.03 2.08
CA ASP A 66 -4.83 27.12 3.54
C ASP A 66 -6.14 26.70 4.21
N GLN A 67 -7.29 27.14 3.68
CA GLN A 67 -8.60 26.70 4.14
C GLN A 67 -8.79 25.18 4.00
N LEU A 68 -8.35 24.60 2.88
CA LEU A 68 -8.40 23.16 2.65
C LEU A 68 -7.52 22.39 3.65
N ALA A 69 -6.30 22.89 3.91
CA ALA A 69 -5.39 22.27 4.86
C ALA A 69 -5.96 22.30 6.29
N GLU A 70 -6.53 23.43 6.71
CA GLU A 70 -7.16 23.56 8.01
C GLU A 70 -8.38 22.65 8.15
N ARG A 71 -9.21 22.57 7.10
CA ARG A 71 -10.36 21.66 7.10
C ARG A 71 -9.94 20.21 7.26
N ALA A 72 -8.91 19.77 6.51
CA ALA A 72 -8.38 18.43 6.62
C ALA A 72 -7.84 18.12 8.02
N ARG A 73 -7.19 19.09 8.67
CA ARG A 73 -6.70 18.98 10.05
C ARG A 73 -7.84 18.81 11.05
N VAL A 74 -8.88 19.64 10.95
CA VAL A 74 -10.07 19.58 11.83
C VAL A 74 -10.79 18.24 11.67
N ASP A 75 -10.95 17.76 10.44
CA ASP A 75 -11.65 16.51 10.13
C ASP A 75 -10.78 15.26 10.37
N GLY A 76 -9.51 15.42 10.75
CA GLY A 76 -8.58 14.30 10.97
C GLY A 76 -8.31 13.48 9.70
N THR A 77 -8.40 14.12 8.54
CA THR A 77 -8.30 13.48 7.22
C THR A 77 -7.23 14.15 6.35
N THR A 78 -7.17 13.76 5.08
CA THR A 78 -6.22 14.35 4.11
C THR A 78 -6.91 15.41 3.24
N PRO A 79 -6.17 16.43 2.76
CA PRO A 79 -6.70 17.40 1.81
C PRO A 79 -7.37 16.76 0.59
N SER A 80 -6.80 15.65 0.09
CA SER A 80 -7.39 14.92 -1.04
C SER A 80 -8.72 14.26 -0.73
N GLU A 81 -8.97 13.84 0.52
CA GLU A 81 -10.28 13.29 0.89
C GLU A 81 -11.32 14.40 1.01
N VAL A 82 -10.96 15.55 1.57
CA VAL A 82 -11.83 16.73 1.62
C VAL A 82 -12.24 17.15 0.20
N ILE A 83 -11.28 17.21 -0.74
CA ILE A 83 -11.57 17.52 -2.15
C ILE A 83 -12.53 16.47 -2.75
N ARG A 84 -12.26 15.18 -2.55
CA ARG A 84 -13.14 14.11 -3.07
C ARG A 84 -14.55 14.22 -2.52
N GLN A 85 -14.70 14.50 -1.23
CA GLN A 85 -16.00 14.64 -0.59
C GLN A 85 -16.75 15.86 -1.14
N ALA A 86 -16.09 17.02 -1.22
CA ALA A 86 -16.66 18.22 -1.81
C ALA A 86 -17.13 18.01 -3.26
N LEU A 87 -16.36 17.27 -4.08
CA LEU A 87 -16.76 16.92 -5.44
C LEU A 87 -17.98 15.99 -5.47
N ARG A 88 -18.05 14.99 -4.60
CA ARG A 88 -19.23 14.09 -4.50
C ARG A 88 -20.47 14.89 -4.10
N ASP A 89 -20.36 15.74 -3.09
CA ASP A 89 -21.48 16.53 -2.58
C ASP A 89 -21.96 17.54 -3.62
N TYR A 90 -21.03 18.23 -4.29
CA TYR A 90 -21.34 19.19 -5.36
C TYR A 90 -22.02 18.52 -6.56
N LEU A 91 -21.53 17.36 -7.01
CA LEU A 91 -22.09 16.63 -8.15
C LEU A 91 -23.40 15.89 -7.82
N HIS A 92 -23.63 15.55 -6.55
CA HIS A 92 -24.88 14.90 -6.13
C HIS A 92 -26.02 15.91 -5.93
N ALA A 93 -25.70 17.16 -5.59
CA ALA A 93 -26.67 18.24 -5.44
C ALA A 93 -27.05 18.92 -6.77
N ALA A 94 -26.34 18.62 -7.86
CA ALA A 94 -26.56 19.15 -9.22
C ALA A 94 -27.45 18.22 -10.04
#